data_AF-A0A3N0V5S7-F1
#
_entry.id   AF-A0A3N0V5S7-F1
#
_cell.length_a   1.000
_cell.length_b   1.000
_cell.length_c   1.000
_cell.angle_alpha   90.00
_cell.angle_beta   90.00
_cell.angle_gamma   90.00
#
_symmetry.space_group_name_H-M   'P 1'
#
loop_
_entity.id
_entity.type
_entity.pdbx_description
1 polymer ?
#
loop_
_entity_poly.entity_id
_entity_poly.type
_entity_poly.pdbx_seq_one_letter_code
_entity_poly.pdbx_strand_id
1 'polypeptide(L)'
;MTDFAYTHYANGYVQSIHDKALGMYTYYAYDANGNKTVEGYISLTNPLDLTFGATDLYQYSTIRYDSHNRIVDILDPKINIHYEYDAVGNRRMVKSVYHEVGTGTRRTQEYWYRYDNMDRFTVTMGQLGTLENGIFTPSGRATSAADTDVFINKGVPGGDGLAISYNFAGERVQVVNASNGSREHYTYTADGYLEEVRIDGNLRALRVNDALGRVTTYHEYTPDGTTVNYTKSTVYHKDGRLFSESGTDGNTLYEYYLAKGETDPSGNLFAQSGKGALAHIYNDANGDQNGGTLTNTYYAYAYWDEAKVNAIQTEAYNQSIGKNHTKWKPGYSDINFDVNGHIKNAIDRVGNRTIQYVSDAQGMILLRDEITGTITPPNYRHHPANYNPGTAANKVARYYYVDGQRVGDISNTGDSRVDYLQSLKDRKDKKSGNYADWTPIASADFDQRYTPIGANTPGNVAGSYTVRSGDTLQSIALSVWGDSAMWFYIADANGLTDTDVLVAGTVLTLPNKITNVHNNSGTFRPYSPGEAIGDTSPTLPAAPTTMPWAIYSRVLGSNTPVEV
;
A
#
# COMPACT_ATOMS: atom_id res chain seq x y z
N MET A 1 9.12 -17.40 -23.54
CA MET A 1 9.92 -16.41 -24.28
C MET A 1 9.02 -15.20 -24.45
N THR A 2 9.47 -14.02 -24.08
CA THR A 2 8.74 -12.76 -24.28
C THR A 2 8.55 -12.53 -25.79
N ASP A 3 7.33 -12.24 -26.25
CA ASP A 3 7.03 -11.98 -27.66
C ASP A 3 6.19 -10.71 -27.76
N PHE A 4 6.89 -9.59 -27.92
CA PHE A 4 6.30 -8.26 -28.06
C PHE A 4 6.40 -7.78 -29.50
N ALA A 5 5.30 -7.25 -30.03
CA ALA A 5 5.30 -6.47 -31.26
C ALA A 5 4.92 -5.01 -30.95
N TYR A 6 5.80 -4.08 -31.32
CA TYR A 6 5.57 -2.65 -31.15
C TYR A 6 5.20 -2.02 -32.49
N THR A 7 4.20 -1.14 -32.47
CA THR A 7 3.96 -0.22 -33.58
C THR A 7 4.25 1.20 -33.11
N HIS A 8 4.71 2.04 -34.03
CA HIS A 8 5.07 3.42 -33.74
C HIS A 8 4.46 4.34 -34.78
N TYR A 9 4.10 5.54 -34.35
CA TYR A 9 3.84 6.64 -35.26
C TYR A 9 5.14 7.08 -35.94
N ALA A 10 5.03 7.83 -37.05
CA ALA A 10 6.19 8.31 -37.81
C ALA A 10 7.13 9.22 -36.99
N ASN A 11 6.64 9.84 -35.92
CA ASN A 11 7.41 10.65 -34.98
C ASN A 11 8.11 9.84 -33.87
N GLY A 12 8.01 8.51 -33.90
CA GLY A 12 8.66 7.61 -32.95
C GLY A 12 7.86 7.33 -31.68
N TYR A 13 6.69 7.94 -31.49
CA TYR A 13 5.83 7.59 -30.35
C TYR A 13 5.25 6.19 -30.51
N VAL A 14 5.23 5.44 -29.41
CA VAL A 14 4.64 4.10 -29.37
C VAL A 14 3.15 4.20 -29.63
N GLN A 15 2.66 3.60 -30.70
CA GLN A 15 1.25 3.54 -31.03
C GLN A 15 0.57 2.35 -30.35
N SER A 16 1.22 1.18 -30.34
CA SER A 16 0.72 0.02 -29.64
C SER A 16 1.81 -0.96 -29.23
N ILE A 17 1.49 -1.75 -28.21
CA ILE A 17 2.30 -2.86 -27.71
C ILE A 17 1.41 -4.09 -27.72
N HIS A 18 1.77 -5.09 -28.52
CA HIS A 18 1.10 -6.38 -28.57
C HIS A 18 1.97 -7.43 -27.90
N ASP A 19 1.57 -7.83 -26.69
CA ASP A 19 2.13 -8.99 -26.01
C ASP A 19 1.41 -10.25 -26.49
N LYS A 20 2.04 -10.98 -27.39
CA LYS A 20 1.50 -12.19 -27.98
C LYS A 20 1.55 -13.39 -27.03
N ALA A 21 2.46 -13.35 -26.06
CA ALA A 21 2.62 -14.44 -25.11
C ALA A 21 1.52 -14.42 -24.04
N LEU A 22 1.07 -13.22 -23.65
CA LEU A 22 -0.04 -13.04 -22.72
C LEU A 22 -1.38 -12.73 -23.40
N GLY A 23 -1.38 -12.41 -24.70
CA GLY A 23 -2.57 -11.97 -25.41
C GLY A 23 -3.06 -10.61 -24.92
N MET A 24 -2.14 -9.73 -24.54
CA MET A 24 -2.45 -8.38 -24.07
C MET A 24 -2.14 -7.37 -25.17
N TYR A 25 -3.00 -6.38 -25.30
CA TYR A 25 -2.80 -5.29 -26.25
C TYR A 25 -2.93 -3.95 -25.54
N THR A 26 -1.90 -3.14 -25.69
CA THR A 26 -1.84 -1.76 -25.21
C THR A 26 -1.87 -0.85 -26.42
N TYR A 27 -2.63 0.24 -26.38
CA TYR A 27 -2.63 1.22 -27.45
C TYR A 27 -2.69 2.65 -26.93
N TYR A 28 -2.05 3.54 -27.68
CA TYR A 28 -1.91 4.95 -27.36
C TYR A 28 -2.26 5.83 -28.57
N ALA A 29 -2.86 6.97 -28.29
CA ALA A 29 -3.01 8.07 -29.23
C ALA A 29 -2.49 9.36 -28.60
N TYR A 30 -2.04 10.29 -29.43
CA TYR A 30 -1.39 11.52 -28.98
C TYR A 30 -2.00 12.74 -29.67
N ASP A 31 -1.96 13.90 -29.00
CA ASP A 31 -2.19 15.19 -29.64
C ASP A 31 -0.90 15.76 -30.28
N ALA A 32 -1.00 16.96 -30.85
CA ALA A 32 0.13 17.65 -31.46
C ALA A 32 1.20 18.12 -30.46
N ASN A 33 0.85 18.22 -29.16
CA ASN A 33 1.80 18.58 -28.09
C ASN A 33 2.52 17.34 -27.54
N GLY A 34 2.16 16.14 -28.02
CA GLY A 34 2.73 14.87 -27.57
C GLY A 34 2.08 14.32 -26.31
N ASN A 35 0.97 14.89 -25.84
CA ASN A 35 0.24 14.30 -24.73
C ASN A 35 -0.58 13.10 -25.21
N LYS A 36 -0.68 12.09 -24.37
CA LYS A 36 -1.56 10.95 -24.64
C LYS A 36 -3.01 11.38 -24.56
N THR A 37 -3.73 11.29 -25.67
CA THR A 37 -5.17 11.55 -25.77
C THR A 37 -5.98 10.28 -25.62
N VAL A 38 -5.35 9.11 -25.77
CA VAL A 38 -5.97 7.83 -25.49
C VAL A 38 -4.95 6.88 -24.88
N GLU A 39 -5.35 6.15 -23.83
CA GLU A 39 -4.65 4.99 -23.29
C GLU A 39 -5.62 3.83 -23.10
N GLY A 40 -5.29 2.65 -23.62
CA GLY A 40 -6.08 1.47 -23.29
C GLY A 40 -5.28 0.18 -23.21
N TYR A 41 -5.76 -0.69 -22.32
CA TYR A 41 -5.17 -1.94 -21.90
C TYR A 41 -6.25 -3.02 -21.94
N ILE A 42 -6.11 -3.97 -22.87
CA ILE A 42 -7.13 -4.99 -23.15
C ILE A 42 -6.51 -6.38 -23.21
N SER A 43 -7.29 -7.40 -22.88
CA SER A 43 -6.99 -8.78 -23.27
C SER A 43 -7.64 -9.09 -24.62
N LEU A 44 -6.96 -9.90 -25.43
CA LEU A 44 -7.41 -10.31 -26.75
C LEU A 44 -8.10 -11.67 -26.69
N THR A 45 -9.16 -11.83 -27.49
CA THR A 45 -9.83 -13.14 -27.67
C THR A 45 -8.91 -14.16 -28.32
N ASN A 46 -8.04 -13.71 -29.23
CA ASN A 46 -6.95 -14.52 -29.78
C ASN A 46 -5.63 -13.78 -29.52
N PRO A 47 -4.67 -14.39 -28.81
CA PRO A 47 -3.39 -13.75 -28.49
C PRO A 47 -2.58 -13.31 -29.71
N LEU A 48 -2.80 -13.91 -30.88
CA LEU A 48 -2.00 -13.65 -32.09
C LEU A 48 -2.73 -12.84 -33.17
N ASP A 49 -4.05 -12.67 -33.06
CA ASP A 49 -4.87 -12.08 -34.12
C ASP A 49 -5.88 -11.06 -33.58
N LEU A 50 -5.61 -9.78 -33.86
CA LEU A 50 -6.41 -8.64 -33.41
C LEU A 50 -7.82 -8.62 -34.03
N THR A 51 -8.06 -9.33 -35.14
CA THR A 51 -9.37 -9.32 -35.83
C THR A 51 -10.48 -9.99 -35.02
N PHE A 52 -10.12 -10.85 -34.06
CA PHE A 52 -11.06 -11.48 -33.12
C PHE A 52 -11.50 -10.54 -31.98
N GLY A 53 -10.92 -9.35 -31.88
CA GLY A 53 -11.28 -8.34 -30.89
C GLY A 53 -10.82 -8.65 -29.47
N ALA A 54 -11.34 -7.85 -28.53
CA ALA A 54 -11.02 -7.91 -27.12
C ALA A 54 -11.93 -8.89 -26.35
N THR A 55 -11.38 -9.57 -25.35
CA THR A 55 -12.17 -10.31 -24.35
C THR A 55 -12.53 -9.41 -23.18
N ASP A 56 -11.53 -8.79 -22.55
CA ASP A 56 -11.71 -7.85 -21.45
C ASP A 56 -11.12 -6.49 -21.77
N LEU A 57 -11.88 -5.46 -21.41
CA LEU A 57 -11.43 -4.09 -21.39
C LEU A 57 -11.04 -3.74 -19.96
N TYR A 58 -9.75 -3.74 -19.62
CA TYR A 58 -9.32 -3.37 -18.26
C TYR A 58 -9.45 -1.86 -18.08
N GLN A 59 -8.91 -1.10 -19.04
CA GLN A 59 -9.02 0.35 -19.15
C GLN A 59 -9.00 0.77 -20.63
N TYR A 60 -9.77 1.80 -20.97
CA TYR A 60 -9.81 2.47 -22.27
C TYR A 60 -10.22 3.93 -22.03
N SER A 61 -9.22 4.75 -21.77
CA SER A 61 -9.42 6.14 -21.34
C SER A 61 -9.13 7.09 -22.50
N THR A 62 -10.10 7.94 -22.84
CA THR A 62 -9.88 9.15 -23.63
C THR A 62 -9.54 10.30 -22.69
N ILE A 63 -8.42 10.96 -22.94
CA ILE A 63 -7.87 12.01 -22.08
C ILE A 63 -7.94 13.34 -22.81
N ARG A 64 -8.41 14.38 -22.11
CA ARG A 64 -8.50 15.73 -22.65
C ARG A 64 -7.65 16.69 -21.82
N TYR A 65 -7.12 17.69 -22.50
CA TYR A 65 -6.25 18.71 -21.93
C TYR A 65 -6.84 20.10 -22.14
N ASP A 66 -6.54 21.01 -21.23
CA ASP A 66 -6.78 22.44 -21.43
C ASP A 66 -5.66 23.10 -22.24
N SER A 67 -5.79 24.42 -22.46
CA SER A 67 -4.79 25.21 -23.20
C SER A 67 -3.44 25.35 -22.49
N HIS A 68 -3.33 24.97 -21.21
CA HIS A 68 -2.09 24.94 -20.44
C HIS A 68 -1.49 23.54 -20.36
N ASN A 69 -1.97 22.61 -21.18
CA ASN A 69 -1.47 21.23 -21.25
C ASN A 69 -1.76 20.40 -20.00
N ARG A 70 -2.82 20.75 -19.25
CA ARG A 70 -3.22 20.04 -18.02
C ARG A 70 -4.42 19.15 -18.31
N ILE A 71 -4.43 17.93 -17.77
CA ILE A 71 -5.56 17.00 -17.91
C ILE A 71 -6.82 17.62 -17.31
N VAL A 72 -7.92 17.65 -18.05
CA VAL A 72 -9.24 18.13 -17.58
C VAL A 72 -10.30 17.03 -17.57
N ASP A 73 -10.20 16.05 -18.46
CA ASP A 73 -11.10 14.89 -18.46
C ASP A 73 -10.32 13.60 -18.68
N ILE A 74 -10.73 12.55 -17.97
CA ILE A 74 -10.36 11.16 -18.21
C ILE A 74 -11.67 10.40 -18.37
N LEU A 75 -11.96 9.98 -19.59
CA LEU A 75 -13.23 9.36 -19.95
C LEU A 75 -13.00 7.89 -20.28
N ASP A 76 -13.51 7.01 -19.43
CA ASP A 76 -13.43 5.56 -19.56
C ASP A 76 -14.85 4.96 -19.45
N PRO A 77 -15.14 3.84 -20.14
CA PRO A 77 -16.44 3.18 -19.98
C PRO A 77 -16.83 2.85 -18.54
N LYS A 78 -15.87 2.69 -17.62
CA LYS A 78 -16.10 2.37 -16.20
C LYS A 78 -15.99 3.58 -15.27
N ILE A 79 -15.19 4.57 -15.63
CA ILE A 79 -14.96 5.77 -14.81
C ILE A 79 -14.89 7.03 -15.67
N ASN A 80 -15.44 8.14 -15.18
CA ASN A 80 -15.21 9.45 -15.77
C ASN A 80 -14.71 10.39 -14.68
N ILE A 81 -13.54 10.99 -14.89
CA ILE A 81 -12.94 11.95 -13.95
C ILE A 81 -12.85 13.30 -14.65
N HIS A 82 -13.32 14.34 -13.99
CA HIS A 82 -13.21 15.73 -14.43
C HIS A 82 -12.39 16.53 -13.42
N TYR A 83 -11.45 17.33 -13.91
CA TYR A 83 -10.63 18.23 -13.10
C TYR A 83 -10.88 19.68 -13.46
N GLU A 84 -10.92 20.53 -12.44
CA GLU A 84 -10.80 21.97 -12.58
C GLU A 84 -9.59 22.49 -11.83
N TYR A 85 -9.02 23.58 -12.32
CA TYR A 85 -7.83 24.19 -11.75
C TYR A 85 -8.07 25.66 -11.42
N ASP A 86 -7.30 26.18 -10.47
CA ASP A 86 -7.13 27.63 -10.36
C ASP A 86 -6.12 28.16 -11.39
N ALA A 87 -5.84 29.47 -11.32
CA ALA A 87 -4.96 30.17 -12.25
C ALA A 87 -3.49 29.71 -12.16
N VAL A 88 -3.04 29.21 -11.00
CA VAL A 88 -1.66 28.75 -10.80
C VAL A 88 -1.51 27.24 -11.04
N GLY A 89 -2.63 26.52 -11.21
CA GLY A 89 -2.64 25.11 -11.61
C GLY A 89 -2.89 24.12 -10.49
N ASN A 90 -3.34 24.59 -9.32
CA ASN A 90 -3.83 23.71 -8.27
C ASN A 90 -5.20 23.15 -8.65
N ARG A 91 -5.42 21.85 -8.43
CA ARG A 91 -6.71 21.20 -8.69
C ARG A 91 -7.75 21.74 -7.72
N ARG A 92 -8.76 22.46 -8.18
CA ARG A 92 -9.83 23.03 -7.34
C ARG A 92 -11.01 22.11 -7.18
N MET A 93 -11.23 21.22 -8.15
CA MET A 93 -12.28 20.23 -8.10
C MET A 93 -11.85 18.93 -8.78
N VAL A 94 -12.23 17.81 -8.18
CA VAL A 94 -12.16 16.48 -8.75
C VAL A 94 -13.57 15.91 -8.70
N LYS A 95 -14.16 15.66 -9.88
CA LYS A 95 -15.47 15.01 -9.99
C LYS A 95 -15.35 13.69 -10.72
N SER A 96 -15.66 12.62 -10.00
CA SER A 96 -15.54 11.26 -10.47
C SER A 96 -16.90 10.59 -10.51
N VAL A 97 -17.24 10.00 -11.65
CA VAL A 97 -18.39 9.13 -11.83
C VAL A 97 -17.87 7.72 -12.06
N TYR A 98 -18.32 6.76 -11.26
CA TYR A 98 -17.82 5.39 -11.32
C TYR A 98 -18.94 4.39 -11.00
N HIS A 99 -18.68 3.11 -11.27
CA HIS A 99 -19.54 2.01 -10.86
C HIS A 99 -18.89 1.25 -9.71
N GLU A 100 -19.62 1.04 -8.62
CA GLU A 100 -19.14 0.26 -7.47
C GLU A 100 -18.79 -1.18 -7.88
N VAL A 101 -17.71 -1.68 -7.30
CA VAL A 101 -17.35 -3.09 -7.39
C VAL A 101 -18.40 -3.95 -6.69
N GLY A 102 -18.91 -4.98 -7.37
CA GLY A 102 -19.92 -5.91 -6.84
C GLY A 102 -21.35 -5.48 -7.16
N THR A 103 -21.79 -4.30 -6.72
CA THR A 103 -23.19 -3.86 -6.95
C THR A 103 -23.40 -3.27 -8.35
N GLY A 104 -22.34 -2.72 -8.98
CA GLY A 104 -22.44 -2.00 -10.24
C GLY A 104 -23.16 -0.65 -10.14
N THR A 105 -23.49 -0.21 -8.92
CA THR A 105 -24.21 1.05 -8.68
C THR A 105 -23.37 2.22 -9.16
N ARG A 106 -23.97 3.07 -10.01
CA ARG A 106 -23.33 4.30 -10.46
C ARG A 106 -23.30 5.32 -9.31
N ARG A 107 -22.09 5.78 -8.96
CA ARG A 107 -21.84 6.78 -7.93
C ARG A 107 -21.22 8.03 -8.53
N THR A 108 -21.28 9.11 -7.77
CA THR A 108 -20.59 10.36 -8.07
C THR A 108 -19.91 10.86 -6.81
N GLN A 109 -18.61 11.10 -6.91
CA GLN A 109 -17.78 11.71 -5.89
C GLN A 109 -17.36 13.07 -6.43
N GLU A 110 -17.64 14.15 -5.70
CA GLU A 110 -17.26 15.50 -6.09
C GLU A 110 -16.54 16.16 -4.92
N TYR A 111 -15.25 16.38 -5.09
CA TYR A 111 -14.36 16.92 -4.08
C TYR A 111 -13.82 18.26 -4.48
N TRP A 112 -13.80 19.17 -3.50
CA TRP A 112 -13.35 20.54 -3.65
C TRP A 112 -12.12 20.80 -2.77
N TYR A 113 -11.20 21.58 -3.31
CA TYR A 113 -9.89 21.82 -2.70
C TYR A 113 -9.62 23.31 -2.55
N ARG A 114 -9.05 23.68 -1.41
CA ARG A 114 -8.64 25.05 -1.10
C ARG A 114 -7.18 25.07 -0.72
N TYR A 115 -6.48 26.13 -1.12
CA TYR A 115 -5.04 26.29 -0.95
C TYR A 115 -4.71 27.57 -0.17
N ASP A 116 -3.54 27.59 0.45
CA ASP A 116 -2.92 28.82 0.95
C ASP A 116 -2.08 29.51 -0.15
N ASN A 117 -1.34 30.56 0.21
CA ASN A 117 -0.50 31.32 -0.71
C ASN A 117 0.81 30.62 -1.11
N MET A 118 1.10 29.46 -0.52
CA MET A 118 2.25 28.60 -0.86
C MET A 118 1.79 27.35 -1.64
N ASP A 119 0.57 27.38 -2.20
CA ASP A 119 -0.05 26.29 -2.95
C ASP A 119 -0.29 25.00 -2.15
N ARG A 120 -0.23 25.06 -0.81
CA ARG A 120 -0.51 23.92 0.06
C ARG A 120 -2.00 23.81 0.31
N PHE A 121 -2.58 22.62 0.19
CA PHE A 121 -4.02 22.47 0.40
C PHE A 121 -4.40 22.61 1.87
N THR A 122 -5.26 23.59 2.17
CA THR A 122 -5.87 23.84 3.48
C THR A 122 -7.21 23.12 3.64
N VAL A 123 -7.82 22.70 2.53
CA VAL A 123 -8.99 21.81 2.52
C VAL A 123 -8.78 20.77 1.43
N THR A 124 -8.95 19.49 1.76
CA THR A 124 -9.02 18.38 0.81
C THR A 124 -10.34 17.63 0.97
N MET A 125 -10.81 16.99 -0.10
CA MET A 125 -12.08 16.26 -0.14
C MET A 125 -13.29 17.09 0.35
N GLY A 126 -13.19 18.41 0.22
CA GLY A 126 -14.18 19.35 0.73
C GLY A 126 -15.40 19.47 -0.16
N GLN A 127 -16.30 20.36 0.24
CA GLN A 127 -17.53 20.68 -0.45
C GLN A 127 -17.59 22.20 -0.73
N LEU A 128 -18.21 22.57 -1.84
CA LEU A 128 -18.60 23.95 -2.11
C LEU A 128 -19.95 24.25 -1.44
N GLY A 129 -20.07 25.41 -0.81
CA GLY A 129 -21.29 25.74 -0.07
C GLY A 129 -21.27 27.12 0.54
N THR A 130 -22.30 27.42 1.31
CA THR A 130 -22.41 28.66 2.10
C THR A 130 -22.35 28.35 3.59
N LEU A 131 -22.06 29.37 4.39
CA LEU A 131 -22.04 29.28 5.84
C LEU A 131 -23.02 30.29 6.42
N GLU A 132 -24.06 29.81 7.07
CA GLU A 132 -25.06 30.64 7.73
C GLU A 132 -25.11 30.27 9.22
N ASN A 133 -24.94 31.25 10.10
CA ASN A 133 -24.91 31.05 11.56
C ASN A 133 -23.94 29.94 12.03
N GLY A 134 -22.82 29.76 11.33
CA GLY A 134 -21.82 28.73 11.65
C GLY A 134 -22.15 27.32 11.15
N ILE A 135 -23.27 27.15 10.44
CA ILE A 135 -23.67 25.87 9.83
C ILE A 135 -23.34 25.92 8.34
N PHE A 136 -22.53 24.96 7.90
CA PHE A 136 -22.17 24.82 6.50
C PHE A 136 -23.24 24.04 5.76
N THR A 137 -23.73 24.59 4.65
CA THR A 137 -24.70 23.93 3.77
C THR A 137 -24.08 23.82 2.38
N PRO A 138 -23.90 22.59 1.85
CA PRO A 138 -23.45 22.39 0.48
C PRO A 138 -24.37 23.11 -0.50
N SER A 139 -23.79 23.80 -1.47
CA SER A 139 -24.53 24.54 -2.49
C SER A 139 -23.82 24.43 -3.84
N GLY A 140 -24.47 24.92 -4.89
CA GLY A 140 -23.87 24.99 -6.21
C GLY A 140 -22.81 26.09 -6.31
N ARG A 141 -22.25 26.23 -7.52
CA ARG A 141 -21.37 27.37 -7.82
C ARG A 141 -22.10 28.69 -7.63
N ALA A 142 -21.35 29.71 -7.23
CA ALA A 142 -21.76 31.09 -7.37
C ALA A 142 -22.21 31.34 -8.82
N THR A 143 -23.39 31.94 -8.96
CA THR A 143 -24.00 32.29 -10.26
C THR A 143 -23.82 33.75 -10.61
N SER A 144 -23.46 34.59 -9.62
CA SER A 144 -23.10 35.98 -9.81
C SER A 144 -21.91 36.38 -8.94
N ALA A 145 -21.26 37.50 -9.28
CA ALA A 145 -20.19 38.06 -8.45
C ALA A 145 -20.66 38.56 -7.07
N ALA A 146 -21.98 38.67 -6.85
CA ALA A 146 -22.55 39.04 -5.56
C ALA A 146 -22.63 37.86 -4.57
N ASP A 147 -22.46 36.62 -5.04
CA ASP A 147 -22.52 35.38 -4.24
C ASP A 147 -21.18 35.17 -3.49
N THR A 148 -20.76 36.18 -2.73
CA THR A 148 -19.45 36.21 -2.05
C THR A 148 -19.33 35.26 -0.86
N ASP A 149 -20.46 34.67 -0.45
CA ASP A 149 -20.59 33.73 0.65
C ASP A 149 -20.44 32.25 0.23
N VAL A 150 -20.28 31.98 -1.08
CA VAL A 150 -19.99 30.63 -1.58
C VAL A 150 -18.48 30.36 -1.52
N PHE A 151 -18.08 29.35 -0.74
CA PHE A 151 -16.67 28.99 -0.58
C PHE A 151 -16.49 27.49 -0.35
N ILE A 152 -15.23 27.04 -0.39
CA ILE A 152 -14.85 25.64 -0.16
C ILE A 152 -14.62 25.42 1.34
N ASN A 153 -15.33 24.46 1.90
CA ASN A 153 -15.24 24.04 3.30
C ASN A 153 -14.94 22.54 3.38
N LYS A 154 -14.48 22.04 4.53
CA LYS A 154 -14.35 20.60 4.80
C LYS A 154 -15.67 19.84 4.70
N GLY A 155 -16.80 20.54 4.75
CA GLY A 155 -18.12 19.95 4.53
C GLY A 155 -18.87 19.61 5.81
N VAL A 156 -20.02 18.97 5.62
CA VAL A 156 -20.97 18.59 6.69
C VAL A 156 -20.45 17.42 7.55
N PRO A 157 -20.94 17.27 8.80
CA PRO A 157 -20.67 16.08 9.60
C PRO A 157 -21.02 14.78 8.85
N GLY A 158 -20.12 13.80 8.87
CA GLY A 158 -20.28 12.54 8.13
C GLY A 158 -19.77 12.57 6.67
N GLY A 159 -19.28 13.71 6.19
CA GLY A 159 -18.60 13.82 4.89
C GLY A 159 -17.11 13.47 4.94
N ASP A 160 -16.47 13.44 3.77
CA ASP A 160 -15.07 12.98 3.63
C ASP A 160 -14.02 14.10 3.85
N GLY A 161 -14.46 15.36 3.86
CA GLY A 161 -13.54 16.49 3.78
C GLY A 161 -12.74 16.77 5.05
N LEU A 162 -11.57 17.35 4.84
CA LEU A 162 -10.59 17.62 5.88
C LEU A 162 -10.14 19.07 5.80
N ALA A 163 -10.09 19.76 6.95
CA ALA A 163 -9.43 21.06 7.07
C ALA A 163 -8.03 20.89 7.65
N ILE A 164 -7.03 21.54 7.06
CA ILE A 164 -5.61 21.29 7.35
C ILE A 164 -4.90 22.61 7.66
N SER A 165 -3.98 22.55 8.62
CA SER A 165 -3.12 23.68 8.98
C SER A 165 -1.66 23.28 8.99
N TYR A 166 -0.79 24.23 8.69
CA TYR A 166 0.66 24.04 8.57
C TYR A 166 1.41 25.01 9.46
N ASN A 167 2.63 24.65 9.87
CA ASN A 167 3.56 25.60 10.46
C ASN A 167 4.34 26.37 9.38
N PHE A 168 5.23 27.26 9.82
CA PHE A 168 6.10 28.05 8.94
C PHE A 168 7.10 27.20 8.15
N ALA A 169 7.46 26.01 8.64
CA ALA A 169 8.40 25.11 7.97
C ALA A 169 7.75 24.27 6.85
N GLY A 170 6.44 24.36 6.64
CA GLY A 170 5.75 23.55 5.62
C GLY A 170 5.00 22.35 6.18
N GLU A 171 5.15 22.05 7.46
CA GLU A 171 4.75 20.77 8.04
C GLU A 171 3.30 20.82 8.50
N ARG A 172 2.57 19.73 8.24
CA ARG A 172 1.17 19.60 8.61
C ARG A 172 1.03 19.51 10.12
N VAL A 173 0.45 20.50 10.79
CA VAL A 173 0.34 20.51 12.27
C VAL A 173 -1.05 20.16 12.79
N GLN A 174 -2.09 20.30 11.97
CA GLN A 174 -3.45 19.96 12.38
C GLN A 174 -4.30 19.46 11.21
N VAL A 175 -5.16 18.48 11.47
CA VAL A 175 -6.25 18.03 10.59
C VAL A 175 -7.55 18.00 11.39
N VAL A 176 -8.63 18.53 10.82
CA VAL A 176 -9.99 18.44 11.36
C VAL A 176 -10.87 17.66 10.41
N ASN A 177 -11.39 16.52 10.86
CA ASN A 177 -12.13 15.58 10.02
C ASN A 177 -13.63 15.92 9.97
N ALA A 178 -14.23 15.95 8.77
CA ALA A 178 -15.67 16.14 8.63
C ALA A 178 -16.47 14.89 9.02
N SER A 179 -15.92 13.69 8.85
CA SER A 179 -16.64 12.43 9.07
C SER A 179 -17.11 12.27 10.52
N ASN A 180 -16.26 12.61 11.49
CA ASN A 180 -16.50 12.41 12.91
C ASN A 180 -16.18 13.64 13.79
N GLY A 181 -15.65 14.73 13.21
CA GLY A 181 -15.29 15.95 13.93
C GLY A 181 -13.97 15.88 14.70
N SER A 182 -13.22 14.78 14.62
CA SER A 182 -11.95 14.62 15.33
C SER A 182 -10.92 15.68 14.92
N ARG A 183 -10.06 16.04 15.86
CA ARG A 183 -8.95 16.97 15.64
C ARG A 183 -7.63 16.29 15.91
N GLU A 184 -6.90 16.03 14.83
CA GLU A 184 -5.54 15.49 14.90
C GLU A 184 -4.55 16.63 14.94
N HIS A 185 -3.60 16.58 15.87
CA HIS A 185 -2.48 17.51 15.97
C HIS A 185 -1.17 16.74 15.87
N TYR A 186 -0.19 17.33 15.19
CA TYR A 186 1.09 16.71 14.93
C TYR A 186 2.23 17.63 15.37
N THR A 187 3.27 17.03 15.94
CA THR A 187 4.53 17.71 16.26
C THR A 187 5.68 17.05 15.51
N TYR A 188 6.75 17.80 15.34
CA TYR A 188 7.92 17.40 14.58
C TYR A 188 9.20 17.72 15.36
N THR A 189 10.24 16.94 15.12
CA THR A 189 11.59 17.26 15.57
C THR A 189 12.08 18.56 14.92
N ALA A 190 13.17 19.15 15.43
CA ALA A 190 13.76 20.35 14.83
C ALA A 190 14.16 20.16 13.35
N ASP A 191 14.58 18.95 12.99
CA ASP A 191 14.91 18.59 11.60
C ASP A 191 13.66 18.32 10.76
N GLY A 192 12.50 18.15 11.39
CA GLY A 192 11.18 18.03 10.76
C GLY A 192 10.65 16.60 10.60
N TYR A 193 11.00 15.69 11.51
CA TYR A 193 10.47 14.31 11.50
C TYR A 193 9.29 14.20 12.45
N LEU A 194 8.22 13.51 12.03
CA LEU A 194 7.00 13.36 12.85
C LEU A 194 7.32 12.71 14.20
N GLU A 195 6.90 13.35 15.30
CA GLU A 195 7.19 12.93 16.67
C GLU A 195 5.90 12.51 17.40
N GLU A 196 4.99 13.46 17.66
CA GLU A 196 3.72 13.16 18.33
C GLU A 196 2.52 13.20 17.38
N VAL A 197 1.55 12.32 17.65
CA VAL A 197 0.19 12.43 17.13
C VAL A 197 -0.76 12.55 18.32
N ARG A 198 -1.50 13.65 18.39
CA ARG A 198 -2.56 13.89 19.38
C ARG A 198 -3.92 13.92 18.72
N ILE A 199 -4.92 13.29 19.33
CA ILE A 199 -6.30 13.31 18.83
C ILE A 199 -7.20 13.83 19.94
N ASP A 200 -7.91 14.91 19.63
CA ASP A 200 -8.75 15.65 20.56
C ASP A 200 -7.99 16.04 21.86
N GLY A 201 -6.70 16.40 21.68
CA GLY A 201 -5.78 16.82 22.75
C GLY A 201 -5.01 15.68 23.43
N ASN A 202 -5.47 14.44 23.33
CA ASN A 202 -4.83 13.29 23.98
C ASN A 202 -3.70 12.73 23.11
N LEU A 203 -2.56 12.37 23.71
CA LEU A 203 -1.47 11.70 23.01
C LEU A 203 -1.93 10.32 22.53
N ARG A 204 -1.72 10.00 21.26
CA ARG A 204 -2.14 8.72 20.67
C ARG A 204 -0.97 7.95 20.08
N ALA A 205 0.05 8.67 19.62
CA ALA A 205 1.30 8.09 19.12
C ALA A 205 2.49 8.96 19.54
N LEU A 206 3.62 8.31 19.85
CA LEU A 206 4.92 8.95 20.02
C LEU A 206 5.98 8.17 19.22
N ARG A 207 6.83 8.89 18.50
CA ARG A 207 7.96 8.36 17.72
C ARG A 207 9.25 8.97 18.21
N VAL A 208 10.28 8.15 18.36
CA VAL A 208 11.66 8.59 18.50
C VAL A 208 12.37 8.29 17.19
N ASN A 209 12.91 9.34 16.56
CA ASN A 209 13.58 9.25 15.27
C ASN A 209 15.10 9.38 15.45
N ASP A 210 15.87 8.65 14.64
CA ASP A 210 17.30 8.90 14.52
C ASP A 210 17.59 10.11 13.59
N ALA A 211 18.86 10.47 13.44
CA ALA A 211 19.29 11.59 12.60
C ALA A 211 18.97 11.42 11.10
N LEU A 212 18.59 10.22 10.65
CA LEU A 212 18.15 9.94 9.28
C LEU A 212 16.62 9.97 9.16
N GLY A 213 15.89 10.21 10.26
CA GLY A 213 14.44 10.19 10.30
C GLY A 213 13.81 8.81 10.39
N ARG A 214 14.60 7.78 10.70
CA ARG A 214 14.09 6.43 10.89
C ARG A 214 13.56 6.29 12.31
N VAL A 215 12.40 5.66 12.47
CA VAL A 215 11.77 5.48 13.77
C VAL A 215 12.48 4.37 14.54
N THR A 216 13.18 4.70 15.62
CA THR A 216 13.85 3.73 16.50
C THR A 216 12.97 3.27 17.65
N THR A 217 11.98 4.07 18.03
CA THR A 217 11.00 3.71 19.06
C THR A 217 9.64 4.29 18.71
N TYR A 218 8.61 3.49 18.90
CA TYR A 218 7.22 3.84 18.64
C TYR A 218 6.35 3.39 19.80
N HIS A 219 5.54 4.31 20.32
CA HIS A 219 4.53 4.04 21.35
C HIS A 219 3.14 4.41 20.83
N GLU A 220 2.16 3.56 21.11
CA GLU A 220 0.74 3.90 21.00
C GLU A 220 0.16 4.01 22.41
N TYR A 221 -0.77 4.95 22.54
CA TYR A 221 -1.44 5.24 23.81
C TYR A 221 -2.93 4.92 23.71
N THR A 222 -3.52 4.49 24.82
CA THR A 222 -4.97 4.35 24.97
C THR A 222 -5.69 5.70 24.86
N PRO A 223 -7.03 5.72 24.74
CA PRO A 223 -7.77 6.98 24.56
C PRO A 223 -7.62 8.01 25.68
N ASP A 224 -7.15 7.59 26.86
CA ASP A 224 -6.81 8.47 28.00
C ASP A 224 -5.54 9.30 27.77
N GLY A 225 -4.75 8.98 26.74
CA GLY A 225 -3.50 9.64 26.39
C GLY A 225 -2.34 9.42 27.35
N THR A 226 -2.44 8.48 28.30
CA THR A 226 -1.41 8.25 29.32
C THR A 226 -0.93 6.81 29.39
N THR A 227 -1.79 5.83 29.17
CA THR A 227 -1.40 4.41 29.23
C THR A 227 -0.87 3.96 27.87
N VAL A 228 0.36 3.44 27.84
CA VAL A 228 0.94 2.83 26.63
C VAL A 228 0.35 1.44 26.43
N ASN A 229 -0.30 1.19 25.30
CA ASN A 229 -0.85 -0.13 24.95
C ASN A 229 -0.01 -0.89 23.92
N TYR A 230 0.86 -0.19 23.19
CA TYR A 230 1.75 -0.78 22.22
C TYR A 230 3.10 -0.09 22.25
N THR A 231 4.18 -0.86 22.19
CA THR A 231 5.54 -0.38 22.05
C THR A 231 6.28 -1.21 21.02
N LYS A 232 7.05 -0.55 20.17
CA LYS A 232 7.97 -1.16 19.23
C LYS A 232 9.27 -0.39 19.21
N SER A 233 10.38 -1.07 19.45
CA SER A 233 11.73 -0.57 19.27
C SER A 233 12.34 -1.22 18.05
N THR A 234 12.97 -0.44 17.18
CA THR A 234 13.54 -0.92 15.92
C THR A 234 15.02 -0.57 15.86
N VAL A 235 15.83 -1.56 15.49
CA VAL A 235 17.26 -1.42 15.22
C VAL A 235 17.47 -1.61 13.73
N TYR A 236 18.26 -0.74 13.12
CA TYR A 236 18.58 -0.79 11.71
C TYR A 236 20.06 -1.04 11.48
N HIS A 237 20.38 -1.66 10.36
CA HIS A 237 21.71 -1.65 9.78
C HIS A 237 22.13 -0.24 9.34
N LYS A 238 23.43 -0.07 9.12
CA LYS A 238 24.02 1.17 8.57
C LYS A 238 23.50 1.50 7.17
N ASP A 239 23.05 0.50 6.41
CA ASP A 239 22.50 0.64 5.05
C ASP A 239 20.96 0.82 5.04
N GLY A 240 20.33 0.99 6.21
CA GLY A 240 18.88 1.25 6.29
C GLY A 240 18.01 0.01 6.46
N ARG A 241 18.55 -1.20 6.29
CA ARG A 241 17.78 -2.44 6.45
C ARG A 241 17.42 -2.72 7.92
N LEU A 242 16.32 -3.42 8.17
CA LEU A 242 15.90 -3.81 9.51
C LEU A 242 16.89 -4.85 10.08
N PHE A 243 17.31 -4.69 11.32
CA PHE A 243 18.17 -5.66 12.02
C PHE A 243 17.33 -6.47 13.03
N SER A 244 16.62 -5.75 13.90
CA SER A 244 15.73 -6.36 14.89
C SER A 244 14.62 -5.41 15.30
N GLU A 245 13.53 -5.98 15.79
CA GLU A 245 12.46 -5.25 16.46
C GLU A 245 12.16 -5.89 17.82
N SER A 246 11.75 -5.10 18.80
CA SER A 246 11.34 -5.60 20.11
C SER A 246 10.18 -4.80 20.70
N GLY A 247 9.43 -5.35 21.64
CA GLY A 247 8.40 -4.61 22.38
C GLY A 247 7.18 -5.46 22.70
N THR A 248 5.99 -4.90 22.45
CA THR A 248 4.71 -5.56 22.76
C THR A 248 4.49 -6.84 21.96
N ASP A 249 4.99 -6.91 20.72
CA ASP A 249 4.90 -8.11 19.87
C ASP A 249 6.07 -9.09 20.10
N GLY A 250 6.81 -8.92 21.20
CA GLY A 250 7.99 -9.70 21.50
C GLY A 250 9.22 -9.28 20.69
N ASN A 251 10.12 -10.21 20.37
CA ASN A 251 11.38 -9.91 19.67
C ASN A 251 11.36 -10.48 18.25
N THR A 252 11.74 -9.67 17.27
CA THR A 252 11.87 -10.08 15.87
C THR A 252 13.30 -9.85 15.39
N LEU A 253 13.87 -10.82 14.69
CA LEU A 253 15.17 -10.73 14.05
C LEU A 253 15.01 -10.86 12.53
N TYR A 254 15.75 -10.05 11.78
CA TYR A 254 15.74 -10.04 10.33
C TYR A 254 17.08 -10.53 9.80
N GLU A 255 17.06 -11.55 8.95
CA GLU A 255 18.25 -12.16 8.39
C GLU A 255 18.20 -12.13 6.87
N TYR A 256 19.36 -11.84 6.27
CA TYR A 256 19.50 -11.61 4.84
C TYR A 256 20.39 -12.68 4.22
N TYR A 257 20.15 -12.99 2.95
CA TYR A 257 21.02 -13.89 2.21
C TYR A 257 22.47 -13.38 2.22
N LEU A 258 23.40 -14.29 2.40
CA LEU A 258 24.83 -14.05 2.19
C LEU A 258 25.16 -14.01 0.70
N ALA A 259 26.41 -13.70 0.35
CA ALA A 259 26.80 -13.77 -1.05
C ALA A 259 26.74 -15.23 -1.54
N LYS A 260 26.61 -15.40 -2.86
CA LYS A 260 26.44 -16.72 -3.46
C LYS A 260 27.62 -17.64 -3.11
N GLY A 261 27.33 -18.78 -2.49
CA GLY A 261 28.34 -19.76 -2.08
C GLY A 261 28.95 -19.50 -0.71
N GLU A 262 28.54 -18.44 -0.01
CA GLU A 262 28.93 -18.17 1.37
C GLU A 262 27.94 -18.78 2.37
N THR A 263 28.45 -19.17 3.53
CA THR A 263 27.66 -19.55 4.69
C THR A 263 28.14 -18.80 5.93
N ASP A 264 27.25 -18.62 6.92
CA ASP A 264 27.62 -18.13 8.24
C ASP A 264 28.47 -19.17 9.00
N PRO A 265 29.01 -18.84 10.19
CA PRO A 265 29.79 -19.81 10.99
C PRO A 265 29.04 -21.08 11.38
N SER A 266 27.70 -21.09 11.29
CA SER A 266 26.83 -22.23 11.57
C SER A 266 26.49 -23.04 10.31
N GLY A 267 26.94 -22.62 9.14
CA GLY A 267 26.66 -23.25 7.84
C GLY A 267 25.37 -22.78 7.15
N ASN A 268 24.70 -21.74 7.65
CA ASN A 268 23.49 -21.18 7.05
C ASN A 268 23.83 -20.24 5.88
N LEU A 269 22.98 -20.20 4.85
CA LEU A 269 23.15 -19.32 3.68
C LEU A 269 22.70 -17.87 3.94
N PHE A 270 22.23 -17.57 5.13
CA PHE A 270 21.75 -16.26 5.54
C PHE A 270 22.22 -15.95 6.95
N ALA A 271 22.29 -14.66 7.26
CA ALA A 271 22.61 -14.14 8.58
C ALA A 271 22.12 -12.69 8.69
N GLN A 272 22.05 -12.15 9.90
CA GLN A 272 21.80 -10.71 10.10
C GLN A 272 22.85 -9.84 9.38
N SER A 273 24.10 -10.29 9.28
CA SER A 273 25.16 -9.58 8.55
C SER A 273 25.07 -9.73 7.03
N GLY A 274 24.13 -10.51 6.51
CA GLY A 274 23.93 -10.74 5.09
C GLY A 274 23.67 -9.44 4.32
N LYS A 275 24.02 -9.43 3.04
CA LYS A 275 23.92 -8.25 2.16
C LYS A 275 22.93 -8.45 1.00
N GLY A 276 22.35 -9.63 0.90
CA GLY A 276 21.34 -9.96 -0.10
C GLY A 276 19.93 -9.57 0.33
N ALA A 277 18.95 -10.15 -0.37
CA ALA A 277 17.53 -10.00 -0.05
C ALA A 277 17.18 -10.65 1.31
N LEU A 278 16.06 -10.24 1.89
CA LEU A 278 15.57 -10.76 3.17
C LEU A 278 15.31 -12.26 3.05
N ALA A 279 16.00 -13.09 3.80
CA ALA A 279 15.91 -14.55 3.68
C ALA A 279 14.99 -15.15 4.74
N HIS A 280 15.06 -14.61 5.95
CA HIS A 280 14.43 -15.20 7.13
C HIS A 280 14.03 -14.12 8.15
N ILE A 281 12.84 -14.28 8.72
CA ILE A 281 12.37 -13.54 9.89
C ILE A 281 12.11 -14.54 11.00
N TYR A 282 12.79 -14.34 12.13
CA TYR A 282 12.50 -15.05 13.37
C TYR A 282 11.73 -14.11 14.30
N ASN A 283 10.53 -14.51 14.73
CA ASN A 283 9.73 -13.77 15.70
C ASN A 283 9.48 -14.62 16.95
N ASP A 284 9.74 -14.03 18.11
CA ASP A 284 9.42 -14.53 19.43
C ASP A 284 8.33 -13.68 20.08
N ALA A 285 7.07 -13.98 19.73
CA ALA A 285 5.91 -13.32 20.31
C ALA A 285 5.75 -13.72 21.79
N ASN A 286 6.18 -12.82 22.68
CA ASN A 286 6.03 -12.86 24.14
C ASN A 286 6.96 -13.83 24.91
N GLY A 287 8.07 -14.29 24.31
CA GLY A 287 9.10 -15.05 24.99
C GLY A 287 8.80 -16.56 25.04
N ASP A 288 9.59 -17.36 24.33
CA ASP A 288 9.54 -18.84 24.35
C ASP A 288 9.67 -19.46 25.75
N GLN A 289 10.24 -18.71 26.70
CA GLN A 289 10.37 -19.09 28.11
C GLN A 289 9.02 -19.06 28.86
N ASN A 290 8.06 -18.26 28.38
CA ASN A 290 6.74 -18.05 28.99
C ASN A 290 5.59 -18.76 28.24
N GLY A 291 5.92 -19.70 27.36
CA GLY A 291 4.91 -20.42 26.55
C GLY A 291 4.43 -19.65 25.32
N GLY A 292 5.14 -18.59 24.91
CA GLY A 292 4.90 -17.84 23.67
C GLY A 292 5.01 -18.68 22.40
N THR A 293 4.54 -18.14 21.28
CA THR A 293 4.66 -18.79 19.97
C THR A 293 5.84 -18.18 19.22
N LEU A 294 6.79 -19.04 18.87
CA LEU A 294 7.91 -18.72 18.00
C LEU A 294 7.51 -18.98 16.56
N THR A 295 7.84 -18.03 15.68
CA THR A 295 7.50 -18.06 14.26
C THR A 295 8.75 -17.84 13.42
N ASN A 296 8.99 -18.72 12.45
CA ASN A 296 10.06 -18.60 11.47
C ASN A 296 9.41 -18.41 10.09
N THR A 297 9.70 -17.28 9.44
CA THR A 297 9.19 -16.99 8.09
C THR A 297 10.36 -16.92 7.12
N TYR A 298 10.37 -17.81 6.13
CA TYR A 298 11.39 -17.92 5.10
C TYR A 298 10.88 -17.34 3.78
N TYR A 299 11.78 -16.70 3.04
CA TYR A 299 11.51 -16.08 1.75
C TYR A 299 12.42 -16.68 0.68
N ALA A 300 11.85 -17.08 -0.44
CA ALA A 300 12.58 -17.48 -1.64
C ALA A 300 12.36 -16.47 -2.76
N TYR A 301 13.31 -16.41 -3.70
CA TYR A 301 13.31 -15.42 -4.77
C TYR A 301 13.51 -16.05 -6.15
N ALA A 302 12.81 -15.50 -7.13
CA ALA A 302 13.18 -15.57 -8.54
C ALA A 302 13.96 -14.30 -8.90
N TYR A 303 15.08 -14.44 -9.60
CA TYR A 303 15.93 -13.32 -9.99
C TYR A 303 15.67 -12.95 -11.45
N TRP A 304 15.27 -11.70 -11.66
CA TRP A 304 15.08 -11.08 -12.98
C TRP A 304 16.02 -9.88 -13.10
N ASP A 305 15.48 -8.70 -13.39
CA ASP A 305 16.09 -7.40 -13.17
C ASP A 305 16.30 -7.10 -11.68
N GLU A 306 15.41 -7.61 -10.84
CA GLU A 306 15.51 -7.56 -9.37
C GLU A 306 15.14 -8.91 -8.73
N ALA A 307 15.39 -9.02 -7.43
CA ALA A 307 14.99 -10.19 -6.64
C ALA A 307 13.49 -10.11 -6.33
N LYS A 308 12.70 -10.99 -6.93
CA LYS A 308 11.24 -11.04 -6.76
C LYS A 308 10.85 -12.23 -5.89
N VAL A 309 10.15 -11.99 -4.78
CA VAL A 309 9.73 -13.06 -3.86
C VAL A 309 8.82 -14.04 -4.61
N ASN A 310 9.19 -15.31 -4.66
CA ASN A 310 8.40 -16.35 -5.34
C ASN A 310 7.80 -17.39 -4.39
N ALA A 311 8.26 -17.44 -3.14
CA ALA A 311 7.62 -18.25 -2.10
C ALA A 311 7.84 -17.66 -0.71
N ILE A 312 6.85 -17.83 0.16
CA ILE A 312 6.92 -17.51 1.59
C ILE A 312 6.45 -18.74 2.37
N GLN A 313 7.27 -19.21 3.30
CA GLN A 313 6.93 -20.32 4.20
C GLN A 313 6.98 -19.83 5.64
N THR A 314 5.92 -20.06 6.39
CA THR A 314 5.86 -19.70 7.81
C THR A 314 5.64 -20.94 8.66
N GLU A 315 6.56 -21.16 9.59
CA GLU A 315 6.51 -22.23 10.58
C GLU A 315 6.33 -21.66 11.96
N ALA A 316 5.60 -22.36 12.82
CA ALA A 316 5.45 -21.97 14.20
C ALA A 316 5.68 -23.13 15.16
N TYR A 317 6.13 -22.78 16.36
CA TYR A 317 6.19 -23.71 17.48
C TYR A 317 5.96 -23.00 18.81
N ASN A 318 5.53 -23.76 19.79
CA ASN A 318 5.34 -23.28 21.15
C ASN A 318 5.52 -24.44 22.16
N GLN A 319 5.36 -24.13 23.44
CA GLN A 319 5.51 -25.12 24.50
C GLN A 319 4.44 -26.22 24.46
N SER A 320 3.21 -25.93 24.02
CA SER A 320 2.14 -26.92 23.99
C SER A 320 2.48 -28.07 23.03
N ILE A 321 3.11 -27.80 21.89
CA ILE A 321 3.58 -28.87 20.99
C ILE A 321 4.94 -29.47 21.39
N GLY A 322 5.48 -29.14 22.56
CA GLY A 322 6.79 -29.61 23.03
C GLY A 322 7.94 -29.04 22.21
N LYS A 323 7.80 -27.79 21.75
CA LYS A 323 8.80 -27.05 20.97
C LYS A 323 9.29 -27.76 19.72
N ASN A 324 8.36 -28.39 19.00
CA ASN A 324 8.68 -29.13 17.79
C ASN A 324 7.85 -28.62 16.61
N HIS A 325 8.51 -27.91 15.69
CA HIS A 325 7.93 -27.34 14.48
C HIS A 325 7.25 -28.41 13.61
N THR A 326 7.74 -29.65 13.60
CA THR A 326 7.15 -30.72 12.78
C THR A 326 5.73 -31.09 13.21
N LYS A 327 5.32 -30.74 14.44
CA LYS A 327 3.97 -31.02 14.94
C LYS A 327 2.95 -29.97 14.53
N TRP A 328 3.38 -28.75 14.17
CA TRP A 328 2.52 -27.70 13.66
C TRP A 328 2.83 -27.48 12.19
N LYS A 329 1.88 -27.84 11.32
CA LYS A 329 2.08 -27.72 9.88
C LYS A 329 2.41 -26.26 9.49
N PRO A 330 3.38 -26.06 8.57
CA PRO A 330 3.67 -24.74 8.04
C PRO A 330 2.52 -24.15 7.20
N GLY A 331 2.49 -22.83 7.14
CA GLY A 331 1.81 -22.04 6.11
C GLY A 331 2.69 -21.85 4.88
N TYR A 332 2.06 -21.79 3.70
CA TYR A 332 2.76 -21.61 2.42
C TYR A 332 2.02 -20.63 1.51
N SER A 333 2.77 -19.69 0.94
CA SER A 333 2.31 -18.77 -0.10
C SER A 333 3.25 -18.86 -1.30
N ASP A 334 2.74 -19.25 -2.46
CA ASP A 334 3.49 -19.25 -3.73
C ASP A 334 3.16 -17.99 -4.52
N ILE A 335 4.17 -17.28 -5.00
CA ILE A 335 4.01 -16.08 -5.82
C ILE A 335 4.57 -16.38 -7.21
N ASN A 336 3.69 -16.32 -8.20
CA ASN A 336 4.01 -16.66 -9.57
C ASN A 336 4.08 -15.42 -10.44
N PHE A 337 5.02 -15.42 -11.38
CA PHE A 337 5.24 -14.36 -12.35
C PHE A 337 4.84 -14.82 -13.74
N ASP A 338 4.45 -13.89 -14.59
CA ASP A 338 4.25 -14.13 -16.01
C ASP A 338 5.59 -14.20 -16.76
N VAL A 339 5.53 -14.38 -18.09
CA VAL A 339 6.73 -14.51 -18.92
C VAL A 339 7.56 -13.22 -19.01
N ASN A 340 7.00 -12.07 -18.61
CA ASN A 340 7.65 -10.77 -18.57
C ASN A 340 8.20 -10.44 -17.17
N GLY A 341 7.98 -11.33 -16.20
CA GLY A 341 8.39 -11.12 -14.82
C GLY A 341 7.45 -10.21 -14.02
N HIS A 342 6.24 -9.93 -14.51
CA HIS A 342 5.21 -9.24 -13.72
C HIS A 342 4.46 -10.23 -12.84
N ILE A 343 3.99 -9.79 -11.67
CA ILE A 343 3.25 -10.68 -10.77
C ILE A 343 1.94 -11.12 -11.43
N LYS A 344 1.69 -12.43 -11.41
CA LYS A 344 0.51 -13.06 -12.02
C LYS A 344 -0.50 -13.51 -10.98
N ASN A 345 -0.02 -14.20 -9.95
CA ASN A 345 -0.86 -14.59 -8.82
C ASN A 345 -0.04 -14.86 -7.55
N ALA A 346 -0.72 -14.83 -6.40
CA ALA A 346 -0.24 -15.34 -5.13
C ALA A 346 -1.23 -16.39 -4.60
N ILE A 347 -0.74 -17.55 -4.15
CA ILE A 347 -1.55 -18.67 -3.71
C ILE A 347 -1.17 -19.05 -2.29
N ASP A 348 -2.04 -18.74 -1.32
CA ASP A 348 -1.93 -19.22 0.05
C ASP A 348 -2.61 -20.60 0.15
N ARG A 349 -1.78 -21.64 0.20
CA ARG A 349 -2.23 -23.04 0.12
C ARG A 349 -3.01 -23.49 1.36
N VAL A 350 -2.72 -22.89 2.51
CA VAL A 350 -3.40 -23.24 3.77
C VAL A 350 -4.66 -22.40 3.93
N GLY A 351 -4.58 -21.11 3.65
CA GLY A 351 -5.70 -20.19 3.76
C GLY A 351 -6.77 -20.36 2.68
N ASN A 352 -6.56 -21.27 1.72
CA ASN A 352 -7.42 -21.50 0.56
C ASN A 352 -7.74 -20.19 -0.20
N ARG A 353 -6.71 -19.37 -0.40
CA ARG A 353 -6.80 -18.03 -0.95
C ARG A 353 -5.91 -17.90 -2.17
N THR A 354 -6.46 -17.38 -3.26
CA THR A 354 -5.73 -17.04 -4.48
C THR A 354 -5.96 -15.56 -4.79
N ILE A 355 -4.88 -14.83 -4.99
CA ILE A 355 -4.91 -13.44 -5.47
C ILE A 355 -4.41 -13.45 -6.91
N GLN A 356 -5.23 -12.98 -7.84
CA GLN A 356 -4.90 -12.84 -9.26
C GLN A 356 -4.64 -11.38 -9.59
N TYR A 357 -3.65 -11.15 -10.45
CA TYR A 357 -3.28 -9.81 -10.89
C TYR A 357 -3.34 -9.70 -12.40
N VAL A 358 -3.82 -8.55 -12.88
CA VAL A 358 -3.61 -8.12 -14.26
C VAL A 358 -2.80 -6.85 -14.21
N SER A 359 -1.67 -6.85 -14.91
CA SER A 359 -0.77 -5.70 -15.01
C SER A 359 -0.80 -5.12 -16.42
N ASP A 360 -0.46 -3.85 -16.54
CA ASP A 360 -0.19 -3.23 -17.83
C ASP A 360 1.16 -3.66 -18.42
N ALA A 361 1.52 -3.09 -19.58
CA ALA A 361 2.77 -3.39 -20.27
C ALA A 361 4.03 -2.98 -19.46
N GLN A 362 3.88 -2.12 -18.45
CA GLN A 362 4.93 -1.61 -17.58
C GLN A 362 4.97 -2.35 -16.23
N GLY A 363 4.05 -3.30 -16.00
CA GLY A 363 3.97 -4.08 -14.78
C GLY A 363 3.19 -3.42 -13.64
N MET A 364 2.48 -2.32 -13.89
CA MET A 364 1.57 -1.73 -12.90
C MET A 364 0.27 -2.51 -12.87
N ILE A 365 -0.14 -2.94 -11.67
CA ILE A 365 -1.37 -3.70 -11.47
C ILE A 365 -2.59 -2.82 -11.76
N LEU A 366 -3.41 -3.25 -12.74
CA LEU A 366 -4.71 -2.70 -13.12
C LEU A 366 -5.87 -3.36 -12.37
N LEU A 367 -5.75 -4.64 -12.05
CA LEU A 367 -6.76 -5.44 -11.35
C LEU A 367 -6.08 -6.35 -10.34
N ARG A 368 -6.60 -6.33 -9.11
CA ARG A 368 -6.37 -7.37 -8.09
C ARG A 368 -7.70 -8.05 -7.79
N ASP A 369 -7.73 -9.37 -7.92
CA ASP A 369 -8.88 -10.20 -7.59
C ASP A 369 -8.46 -11.29 -6.58
N GLU A 370 -8.84 -11.13 -5.32
CA GLU A 370 -8.58 -12.09 -4.24
C GLU A 370 -9.83 -12.93 -3.98
N ILE A 371 -9.68 -14.23 -4.24
CA ILE A 371 -10.72 -15.24 -4.08
C ILE A 371 -10.33 -16.18 -2.95
N THR A 372 -11.22 -16.35 -1.98
CA THR A 372 -11.14 -17.37 -0.91
C THR A 372 -12.23 -18.43 -1.13
N GLY A 373 -12.11 -19.62 -0.54
CA GLY A 373 -13.24 -20.56 -0.56
C GLY A 373 -13.25 -21.60 -1.68
N THR A 374 -12.46 -21.43 -2.74
CA THR A 374 -12.74 -22.09 -4.04
C THR A 374 -11.52 -22.65 -4.77
N ILE A 375 -10.43 -23.03 -4.08
CA ILE A 375 -9.34 -23.76 -4.76
C ILE A 375 -9.74 -25.24 -4.89
N THR A 376 -9.57 -25.81 -6.07
CA THR A 376 -9.67 -27.28 -6.24
C THR A 376 -8.47 -27.91 -5.53
N PRO A 377 -8.64 -28.94 -4.67
CA PRO A 377 -7.50 -29.54 -3.96
C PRO A 377 -6.42 -30.00 -4.96
N PRO A 378 -5.12 -29.80 -4.67
CA PRO A 378 -4.05 -30.22 -5.58
C PRO A 378 -4.08 -31.75 -5.75
N ASN A 379 -3.82 -32.33 -6.93
CA ASN A 379 -3.88 -33.79 -7.12
C ASN A 379 -2.77 -34.56 -6.36
N TYR A 380 -2.90 -34.73 -5.04
CA TYR A 380 -2.08 -35.61 -4.21
C TYR A 380 -2.90 -36.78 -3.70
N ARG A 381 -2.27 -37.95 -3.56
CA ARG A 381 -2.93 -39.22 -3.20
C ARG A 381 -3.61 -39.17 -1.81
N HIS A 382 -3.22 -38.24 -0.92
CA HIS A 382 -3.78 -38.03 0.42
C HIS A 382 -3.89 -36.53 0.76
N HIS A 383 -5.12 -36.05 1.01
CA HIS A 383 -5.36 -34.75 1.64
C HIS A 383 -5.76 -34.95 3.10
N PRO A 384 -5.36 -34.05 4.02
CA PRO A 384 -5.85 -34.09 5.39
C PRO A 384 -7.38 -33.95 5.40
N ALA A 385 -8.06 -34.72 6.27
CA ALA A 385 -9.52 -34.73 6.42
C ALA A 385 -10.12 -33.38 6.91
N ASN A 386 -9.27 -32.37 7.14
CA ASN A 386 -9.62 -31.09 7.73
C ASN A 386 -9.56 -29.95 6.69
N TYR A 387 -9.75 -30.26 5.40
CA TYR A 387 -9.89 -29.26 4.35
C TYR A 387 -11.11 -28.38 4.63
N ASN A 388 -10.89 -27.21 5.22
CA ASN A 388 -11.91 -26.17 5.34
C ASN A 388 -11.76 -25.28 4.11
N PRO A 389 -12.74 -25.23 3.19
CA PRO A 389 -12.67 -24.30 2.07
C PRO A 389 -12.57 -22.85 2.56
N GLY A 390 -13.00 -22.53 3.79
CA GLY A 390 -13.15 -21.15 4.24
C GLY A 390 -14.41 -20.52 3.65
N THR A 391 -14.78 -19.33 4.13
CA THR A 391 -15.88 -18.56 3.55
C THR A 391 -15.46 -18.05 2.16
N ALA A 392 -16.34 -18.18 1.17
CA ALA A 392 -16.11 -17.61 -0.14
C ALA A 392 -16.19 -16.08 -0.06
N ALA A 393 -15.09 -15.41 -0.36
CA ALA A 393 -15.01 -13.97 -0.54
C ALA A 393 -14.40 -13.70 -1.91
N ASN A 394 -14.89 -12.65 -2.55
CA ASN A 394 -14.30 -12.09 -3.76
C ASN A 394 -14.00 -10.62 -3.49
N LYS A 395 -12.72 -10.34 -3.26
CA LYS A 395 -12.18 -9.02 -3.01
C LYS A 395 -11.54 -8.48 -4.28
N VAL A 396 -12.13 -7.44 -4.86
CA VAL A 396 -11.64 -6.85 -6.10
C VAL A 396 -11.20 -5.41 -5.85
N ALA A 397 -10.04 -5.06 -6.39
CA ALA A 397 -9.58 -3.69 -6.55
C ALA A 397 -9.22 -3.44 -8.02
N ARG A 398 -9.68 -2.32 -8.58
CA ARG A 398 -9.36 -1.85 -9.93
C ARG A 398 -8.62 -0.53 -9.81
N TYR A 399 -7.49 -0.43 -10.47
CA TYR A 399 -6.63 0.75 -10.47
C TYR A 399 -6.60 1.36 -11.87
N TYR A 400 -6.69 2.67 -11.95
CA TYR A 400 -6.69 3.41 -13.20
C TYR A 400 -5.47 4.31 -13.25
N TYR A 401 -4.79 4.30 -14.40
CA TYR A 401 -3.57 5.07 -14.61
C TYR A 401 -3.71 5.94 -15.86
N VAL A 402 -3.08 7.10 -15.83
CA VAL A 402 -2.83 7.89 -17.04
C VAL A 402 -1.36 8.27 -17.01
N ASP A 403 -0.65 7.97 -18.10
CA ASP A 403 0.78 8.22 -18.22
C ASP A 403 1.61 7.60 -17.09
N GLY A 404 1.22 6.39 -16.67
CA GLY A 404 1.83 5.67 -15.55
C GLY A 404 1.58 6.25 -14.16
N GLN A 405 0.72 7.27 -14.05
CA GLN A 405 0.32 7.88 -12.79
C GLN A 405 -1.06 7.36 -12.39
N ARG A 406 -1.22 6.90 -11.15
CA ARG A 406 -2.54 6.48 -10.66
C ARG A 406 -3.46 7.69 -10.53
N VAL A 407 -4.60 7.65 -11.23
CA VAL A 407 -5.62 8.71 -11.23
C VAL A 407 -6.85 8.35 -10.40
N GLY A 408 -7.00 7.07 -10.05
CA GLY A 408 -8.03 6.62 -9.13
C GLY A 408 -8.03 5.10 -8.94
N ASP A 409 -8.73 4.65 -7.93
CA ASP A 409 -9.02 3.23 -7.71
C ASP A 409 -10.41 3.00 -7.11
N ILE A 410 -10.97 1.83 -7.40
CA ILE A 410 -12.25 1.38 -6.87
C ILE A 410 -12.09 -0.02 -6.31
N SER A 411 -12.64 -0.28 -5.12
CA SER A 411 -12.53 -1.58 -4.48
C SER A 411 -13.81 -1.97 -3.72
N ASN A 412 -13.89 -3.22 -3.32
CA ASN A 412 -14.88 -3.68 -2.35
C ASN A 412 -14.25 -4.07 -0.99
N THR A 413 -12.98 -3.70 -0.76
CA THR A 413 -12.24 -4.08 0.44
C THR A 413 -12.22 -3.00 1.53
N GLY A 414 -12.91 -1.88 1.31
CA GLY A 414 -12.74 -0.66 2.10
C GLY A 414 -11.52 0.15 1.66
N ASP A 415 -11.38 1.34 2.23
CA ASP A 415 -10.33 2.30 1.87
C ASP A 415 -8.94 1.75 2.21
N SER A 416 -8.02 1.82 1.24
CA SER A 416 -6.63 1.41 1.46
C SER A 416 -5.86 2.38 2.37
N ARG A 417 -6.38 3.61 2.54
CA ARG A 417 -5.77 4.70 3.28
C ARG A 417 -6.66 5.09 4.45
N VAL A 418 -6.22 4.73 5.64
CA VAL A 418 -6.97 4.95 6.88
C VAL A 418 -6.24 5.94 7.78
N ASP A 419 -7.01 6.77 8.48
CA ASP A 419 -6.48 7.67 9.49
C ASP A 419 -5.95 6.92 10.71
N TYR A 420 -5.36 7.66 11.66
CA TYR A 420 -4.76 7.06 12.83
C TYR A 420 -5.77 6.25 13.66
N LEU A 421 -6.96 6.78 13.91
CA LEU A 421 -7.98 6.10 14.71
C LEU A 421 -8.44 4.81 14.05
N GLN A 422 -8.64 4.83 12.73
CA GLN A 422 -9.04 3.67 11.98
C GLN A 422 -7.89 2.64 11.94
N SER A 423 -6.64 3.07 11.78
CA SER A 423 -5.48 2.16 11.83
C SER A 423 -5.34 1.44 13.18
N LEU A 424 -5.68 2.09 14.30
CA LEU A 424 -5.71 1.46 15.62
C LEU A 424 -6.82 0.40 15.75
N LYS A 425 -8.00 0.67 15.18
CA LYS A 425 -9.11 -0.30 15.14
C LYS A 425 -8.73 -1.51 14.32
N ASP A 426 -8.23 -1.29 13.11
CA ASP A 426 -7.82 -2.36 12.19
C ASP A 426 -6.74 -3.25 12.82
N ARG A 427 -5.79 -2.65 13.55
CA ARG A 427 -4.77 -3.41 14.29
C ARG A 427 -5.38 -4.30 15.38
N LYS A 428 -6.33 -3.78 16.16
CA LYS A 428 -7.02 -4.54 17.23
C LYS A 428 -7.85 -5.69 16.66
N ASP A 429 -8.48 -5.47 15.50
CA ASP A 429 -9.45 -6.39 14.91
C ASP A 429 -8.83 -7.43 13.96
N LYS A 430 -7.52 -7.30 13.64
CA LYS A 430 -6.75 -8.31 12.89
C LYS A 430 -6.66 -9.63 13.65
N LYS A 431 -7.68 -10.48 13.48
CA LYS A 431 -7.59 -11.91 13.78
C LYS A 431 -6.69 -12.58 12.75
N SER A 432 -5.49 -12.97 13.18
CA SER A 432 -4.56 -13.79 12.39
C SER A 432 -5.28 -15.02 11.82
N GLY A 433 -5.40 -15.09 10.49
CA GLY A 433 -5.50 -16.37 9.78
C GLY A 433 -6.87 -16.86 9.34
N ASN A 434 -7.97 -16.12 9.51
CA ASN A 434 -9.23 -16.51 8.87
C ASN A 434 -9.92 -15.30 8.24
N TYR A 435 -9.93 -15.25 6.91
CA TYR A 435 -10.80 -14.38 6.09
C TYR A 435 -12.30 -14.68 6.25
N ALA A 436 -12.66 -15.50 7.24
CA ALA A 436 -14.02 -15.77 7.64
C ALA A 436 -14.63 -14.46 8.18
N ASP A 437 -15.88 -14.20 7.79
CA ASP A 437 -16.66 -13.01 8.16
C ASP A 437 -16.33 -11.71 7.40
N TRP A 438 -15.56 -11.79 6.30
CA TRP A 438 -15.42 -10.63 5.42
C TRP A 438 -16.75 -10.26 4.75
N THR A 439 -17.07 -8.97 4.80
CA THR A 439 -18.20 -8.37 4.07
C THR A 439 -17.67 -7.34 3.08
N PRO A 440 -18.27 -7.24 1.87
CA PRO A 440 -17.86 -6.26 0.89
C PRO A 440 -18.18 -4.85 1.36
N ILE A 441 -17.17 -3.98 1.33
CA ILE A 441 -17.27 -2.54 1.61
C ILE A 441 -16.86 -1.80 0.35
N ALA A 442 -17.84 -1.27 -0.38
CA ALA A 442 -17.58 -0.45 -1.56
C ALA A 442 -16.76 0.78 -1.15
N SER A 443 -15.67 1.02 -1.88
CA SER A 443 -14.75 2.14 -1.67
C SER A 443 -14.27 2.65 -3.02
N ALA A 444 -13.97 3.94 -3.07
CA ALA A 444 -13.41 4.58 -4.25
C ALA A 444 -12.55 5.76 -3.83
N ASP A 445 -11.38 5.81 -4.42
CA ASP A 445 -10.37 6.79 -4.08
C ASP A 445 -9.95 7.52 -5.35
N PHE A 446 -10.48 8.73 -5.53
CA PHE A 446 -10.05 9.65 -6.58
C PHE A 446 -9.31 10.88 -6.00
N ASP A 447 -9.16 10.96 -4.68
CA ASP A 447 -8.31 11.96 -4.02
C ASP A 447 -6.88 11.41 -3.83
N GLN A 448 -6.20 11.11 -4.93
CA GLN A 448 -4.92 10.41 -4.89
C GLN A 448 -3.79 11.20 -4.17
N ARG A 449 -4.02 12.47 -3.78
CA ARG A 449 -2.99 13.32 -3.17
C ARG A 449 -2.92 13.33 -1.66
N TYR A 450 -4.04 13.26 -0.96
CA TYR A 450 -3.98 13.23 0.50
C TYR A 450 -3.58 11.84 1.01
N THR A 451 -2.75 11.81 2.04
CA THR A 451 -2.41 10.57 2.77
C THR A 451 -2.55 10.89 4.25
N PRO A 452 -3.47 10.21 4.96
CA PRO A 452 -3.59 10.32 6.40
C PRO A 452 -2.29 9.92 7.11
N ILE A 453 -2.05 10.47 8.31
CA ILE A 453 -1.00 9.94 9.19
C ILE A 453 -1.62 8.79 9.98
N GLY A 454 -1.20 7.57 9.67
CA GLY A 454 -1.60 6.35 10.37
C GLY A 454 -0.49 5.82 11.29
N ALA A 455 -0.75 4.68 11.92
CA ALA A 455 0.24 4.00 12.77
C ALA A 455 1.53 3.60 12.04
N ASN A 456 1.44 3.38 10.72
CA ASN A 456 2.58 3.02 9.87
C ASN A 456 3.21 4.24 9.18
N THR A 457 2.82 5.46 9.55
CA THR A 457 3.36 6.71 8.98
C THR A 457 4.46 7.28 9.89
N PRO A 458 5.52 7.89 9.35
CA PRO A 458 5.87 7.85 7.94
C PRO A 458 6.26 6.42 7.53
N GLY A 459 5.83 6.01 6.33
CA GLY A 459 6.11 4.65 5.83
C GLY A 459 7.61 4.40 5.72
N ASN A 460 8.00 3.14 5.52
CA ASN A 460 9.38 2.83 5.10
C ASN A 460 9.58 3.35 3.67
N VAL A 461 9.91 4.63 3.52
CA VAL A 461 10.52 5.14 2.28
C VAL A 461 11.92 4.54 2.21
N ALA A 462 12.39 4.20 1.01
CA ALA A 462 13.79 3.82 0.84
C ALA A 462 14.65 4.94 1.43
N GLY A 463 15.41 4.68 2.48
CA GLY A 463 16.24 5.71 3.14
C GLY A 463 17.37 6.25 2.26
N SER A 464 17.51 5.72 1.04
CA SER A 464 18.46 6.20 0.06
C SER A 464 17.97 6.00 -1.39
N TYR A 465 18.57 6.73 -2.31
CA TYR A 465 18.35 6.65 -3.75
C TYR A 465 19.70 6.63 -4.49
N THR A 466 19.87 5.72 -5.44
CA THR A 466 21.05 5.72 -6.32
C THR A 466 20.75 6.50 -7.59
N VAL A 467 21.45 7.62 -7.77
CA VAL A 467 21.31 8.53 -8.92
C VAL A 467 21.50 7.77 -10.22
N ARG A 468 20.58 7.99 -11.16
CA ARG A 468 20.65 7.49 -12.54
C ARG A 468 21.11 8.61 -13.47
N SER A 469 21.57 8.22 -14.65
CA SER A 469 22.00 9.19 -15.66
C SER A 469 20.84 10.11 -16.06
N GLY A 470 21.04 11.42 -15.94
CA GLY A 470 20.04 12.43 -16.28
C GLY A 470 19.10 12.83 -15.14
N ASP A 471 19.26 12.25 -13.95
CA ASP A 471 18.48 12.65 -12.78
C ASP A 471 18.83 14.07 -12.31
N THR A 472 17.81 14.73 -11.77
CA THR A 472 17.88 15.99 -11.04
C THR A 472 17.23 15.79 -9.67
N LEU A 473 17.49 16.68 -8.70
CA LEU A 473 16.83 16.58 -7.39
C LEU A 473 15.30 16.64 -7.53
N GLN A 474 14.81 17.41 -8.50
CA GLN A 474 13.41 17.57 -8.84
C GLN A 474 12.82 16.29 -9.44
N SER A 475 13.52 15.63 -10.37
CA SER A 475 13.03 14.37 -10.95
C SER A 475 13.04 13.24 -9.94
N ILE A 476 14.02 13.21 -9.03
CA ILE A 476 14.07 12.24 -7.93
C ILE A 476 12.92 12.50 -6.95
N ALA A 477 12.71 13.74 -6.51
CA ALA A 477 11.60 14.10 -5.63
C ALA A 477 10.24 13.78 -6.27
N LEU A 478 10.09 14.04 -7.56
CA LEU A 478 8.91 13.65 -8.32
C LEU A 478 8.72 12.13 -8.34
N SER A 479 9.78 11.35 -8.54
CA SER A 479 9.70 9.88 -8.54
C SER A 479 9.40 9.30 -7.16
N VAL A 480 9.93 9.88 -6.10
CA VAL A 480 9.88 9.32 -4.73
C VAL A 480 8.63 9.80 -3.99
N TRP A 481 8.26 11.06 -4.14
CA TRP A 481 7.15 11.69 -3.41
C TRP A 481 6.02 12.18 -4.30
N GLY A 482 6.21 12.13 -5.63
CA GLY A 482 5.17 12.54 -6.55
C GLY A 482 5.01 14.05 -6.67
N ASP A 483 6.02 14.79 -6.19
CA ASP A 483 6.04 16.23 -6.16
C ASP A 483 7.49 16.72 -6.33
N SER A 484 7.77 17.34 -7.47
CA SER A 484 9.09 17.87 -7.79
C SER A 484 9.49 19.05 -6.91
N ALA A 485 8.52 19.77 -6.32
CA ALA A 485 8.78 20.91 -5.46
C ALA A 485 9.46 20.50 -4.14
N MET A 486 9.43 19.21 -3.79
CA MET A 486 10.01 18.67 -2.56
C MET A 486 11.53 18.42 -2.64
N TRP A 487 12.17 18.77 -3.77
CA TRP A 487 13.60 18.54 -4.02
C TRP A 487 14.53 19.08 -2.92
N PHE A 488 14.15 20.18 -2.26
CA PHE A 488 14.96 20.81 -1.21
C PHE A 488 15.16 19.91 0.01
N TYR A 489 14.23 18.99 0.30
CA TYR A 489 14.44 18.00 1.36
C TYR A 489 15.58 17.03 1.04
N ILE A 490 15.72 16.64 -0.24
CA ILE A 490 16.84 15.82 -0.69
C ILE A 490 18.12 16.66 -0.64
N ALA A 491 18.06 17.91 -1.08
CA ALA A 491 19.20 18.81 -1.09
C ALA A 491 19.78 18.99 0.32
N ASP A 492 18.94 19.39 1.27
CA ASP A 492 19.30 19.62 2.67
C ASP A 492 19.90 18.37 3.33
N ALA A 493 19.24 17.21 3.17
CA ALA A 493 19.71 15.94 3.72
C ALA A 493 21.07 15.47 3.18
N ASN A 494 21.50 15.99 2.02
CA ASN A 494 22.75 15.60 1.37
C ASN A 494 23.77 16.75 1.26
N GLY A 495 23.47 17.93 1.83
CA GLY A 495 24.33 19.11 1.72
C GLY A 495 24.49 19.62 0.28
N LEU A 496 23.45 19.47 -0.54
CA LEU A 496 23.41 19.89 -1.95
C LEU A 496 22.56 21.16 -2.12
N THR A 497 22.65 21.75 -3.31
CA THR A 497 21.87 22.90 -3.79
C THR A 497 21.14 22.53 -5.09
N ASP A 498 20.26 23.41 -5.57
CA ASP A 498 19.53 23.22 -6.85
C ASP A 498 20.43 23.21 -8.08
N THR A 499 21.64 23.78 -7.98
CA THR A 499 22.60 23.87 -9.10
C THR A 499 23.56 22.69 -9.20
N ASP A 500 23.60 21.82 -8.19
CA ASP A 500 24.54 20.71 -8.18
C ASP A 500 24.18 19.64 -9.21
N VAL A 501 25.15 19.29 -10.04
CA VAL A 501 24.99 18.23 -11.05
C VAL A 501 25.11 16.88 -10.37
N LEU A 502 24.06 16.06 -10.47
CA LEU A 502 24.06 14.72 -9.90
C LEU A 502 24.86 13.74 -10.77
N VAL A 503 25.80 13.03 -10.14
CA VAL A 503 26.62 12.01 -10.81
C VAL A 503 25.94 10.66 -10.68
N ALA A 504 25.73 9.97 -11.81
CA ALA A 504 25.14 8.63 -11.82
C ALA A 504 25.97 7.66 -10.95
N GLY A 505 25.27 6.87 -10.13
CA GLY A 505 25.85 5.96 -9.14
C GLY A 505 26.05 6.56 -7.75
N THR A 506 25.90 7.88 -7.57
CA THR A 506 25.90 8.49 -6.23
C THR A 506 24.68 8.02 -5.43
N VAL A 507 24.89 7.66 -4.16
CA VAL A 507 23.80 7.30 -3.25
C VAL A 507 23.43 8.53 -2.42
N LEU A 508 22.21 9.02 -2.61
CA LEU A 508 21.63 10.12 -1.84
C LEU A 508 20.81 9.57 -0.68
N THR A 509 20.86 10.23 0.48
CA THR A 509 19.93 10.01 1.59
C THR A 509 18.58 10.61 1.26
N LEU A 510 17.51 9.85 1.47
CA LEU A 510 16.14 10.34 1.35
C LEU A 510 15.53 10.50 2.74
N PRO A 511 15.17 11.71 3.17
CA PRO A 511 14.59 11.92 4.50
C PRO A 511 13.13 11.44 4.54
N ASN A 512 12.73 10.87 5.67
CA ASN A 512 11.36 10.36 5.84
C ASN A 512 10.38 11.47 6.26
N LYS A 513 10.09 12.40 5.34
CA LYS A 513 9.23 13.57 5.56
C LYS A 513 7.80 13.34 5.08
N ILE A 514 6.86 14.05 5.68
CA ILE A 514 5.47 14.13 5.19
C ILE A 514 5.44 15.19 4.08
N THR A 515 5.31 14.75 2.83
CA THR A 515 5.51 15.59 1.63
C THR A 515 4.24 15.77 0.79
N ASN A 516 3.11 15.22 1.22
CA ASN A 516 1.84 15.22 0.50
C ASN A 516 1.01 16.48 0.76
N VAL A 517 1.57 17.66 0.47
CA VAL A 517 0.98 18.96 0.82
C VAL A 517 0.44 19.75 -0.38
N HIS A 518 0.83 19.39 -1.60
CA HIS A 518 0.35 20.00 -2.83
C HIS A 518 -0.60 19.08 -3.61
N ASN A 519 -1.51 19.69 -4.38
CA ASN A 519 -2.38 18.99 -5.32
C ASN A 519 -2.58 19.85 -6.58
N ASN A 520 -1.58 19.83 -7.46
CA ASN A 520 -1.60 20.56 -8.74
C ASN A 520 -1.43 19.59 -9.92
N SER A 521 -1.58 20.10 -11.15
CA SER A 521 -1.51 19.30 -12.37
C SER A 521 -0.25 18.44 -12.54
N GLY A 522 0.89 18.85 -11.96
CA GLY A 522 2.16 18.11 -12.01
C GLY A 522 2.40 17.14 -10.86
N THR A 523 1.50 17.12 -9.87
CA THR A 523 1.60 16.20 -8.71
C THR A 523 0.83 14.90 -8.96
N PHE A 524 1.43 13.76 -8.60
CA PHE A 524 0.83 12.43 -8.73
C PHE A 524 1.26 11.48 -7.61
N ARG A 525 0.45 10.48 -7.27
CA ARG A 525 0.86 9.49 -6.28
C ARG A 525 1.84 8.49 -6.89
N PRO A 526 3.08 8.35 -6.36
CA PRO A 526 3.99 7.31 -6.83
C PRO A 526 3.38 5.93 -6.66
N TYR A 527 3.61 5.06 -7.64
CA TYR A 527 3.11 3.69 -7.59
C TYR A 527 3.74 2.95 -6.40
N SER A 528 2.88 2.34 -5.57
CA SER A 528 3.29 1.47 -4.46
C SER A 528 2.91 0.03 -4.78
N PRO A 529 3.88 -0.83 -5.18
CA PRO A 529 3.60 -2.22 -5.49
C PRO A 529 2.96 -2.97 -4.31
N GLY A 530 3.41 -2.72 -3.08
CA GLY A 530 2.87 -3.40 -1.90
C GLY A 530 1.38 -3.14 -1.66
N GLU A 531 0.91 -1.92 -1.92
CA GLU A 531 -0.52 -1.59 -1.83
C GLU A 531 -1.33 -2.29 -2.93
N ALA A 532 -0.80 -2.30 -4.16
CA ALA A 532 -1.47 -2.88 -5.31
C ALA A 532 -1.49 -4.42 -5.26
N ILE A 533 -0.41 -5.04 -4.76
CA ILE A 533 -0.30 -6.48 -4.51
C ILE A 533 -1.21 -6.89 -3.34
N GLY A 534 -1.20 -6.14 -2.24
CA GLY A 534 -1.90 -6.52 -1.02
C GLY A 534 -1.15 -7.58 -0.20
N ASP A 535 -1.83 -8.19 0.76
CA ASP A 535 -1.21 -9.11 1.72
C ASP A 535 -1.03 -10.51 1.12
N THR A 536 0.20 -10.90 0.79
CA THR A 536 0.55 -12.23 0.28
C THR A 536 1.08 -13.17 1.37
N SER A 537 0.96 -12.82 2.65
CA SER A 537 1.46 -13.65 3.74
C SER A 537 0.77 -15.03 3.78
N PRO A 538 1.50 -16.10 4.13
CA PRO A 538 0.89 -17.42 4.25
C PRO A 538 0.00 -17.50 5.50
N THR A 539 -1.12 -18.20 5.40
CA THR A 539 -1.93 -18.54 6.56
C THR A 539 -1.24 -19.66 7.34
N LEU A 540 -0.91 -19.39 8.59
CA LEU A 540 -0.46 -20.42 9.52
C LEU A 540 -1.69 -21.21 10.02
N PRO A 541 -1.72 -22.55 9.92
CA PRO A 541 -2.82 -23.37 10.46
C PRO A 541 -3.03 -23.11 11.95
N ALA A 542 -4.21 -23.44 12.49
CA ALA A 542 -4.41 -23.41 13.94
C ALA A 542 -3.44 -24.38 14.64
N ALA A 543 -2.94 -23.97 15.81
CA ALA A 543 -2.07 -24.82 16.62
C ALA A 543 -2.76 -26.17 16.94
N PRO A 544 -2.06 -27.31 16.81
CA PRO A 544 -2.60 -28.60 17.21
C PRO A 544 -2.98 -28.57 18.69
N THR A 545 -4.17 -29.07 19.03
CA THR A 545 -4.54 -29.25 20.44
C THR A 545 -3.70 -30.37 21.03
N THR A 546 -3.08 -30.13 22.19
CA THR A 546 -2.45 -31.22 22.95
C THR A 546 -3.55 -32.11 23.51
N MET A 547 -3.53 -33.40 23.22
CA MET A 547 -4.25 -34.37 24.06
C MET A 547 -3.69 -34.22 25.49
N PRO A 548 -4.52 -33.88 26.51
CA PRO A 548 -4.01 -33.78 27.86
C PRO A 548 -3.50 -35.15 28.31
N TRP A 549 -2.29 -35.18 28.87
CA TRP A 549 -1.67 -36.37 29.48
C TRP A 549 -2.56 -37.03 30.57
N ALA A 550 -3.61 -36.33 31.03
CA ALA A 550 -4.53 -36.76 32.07
C ALA A 550 -5.49 -37.92 31.71
N ILE A 551 -5.56 -38.36 30.44
CA ILE A 551 -6.48 -39.46 30.05
C ILE A 551 -5.80 -40.85 30.09
N TYR A 552 -4.46 -40.94 30.10
CA TYR A 552 -3.78 -42.23 30.11
C TYR A 552 -3.72 -42.89 31.51
N SER A 553 -3.83 -42.13 32.60
CA SER A 553 -3.76 -42.67 33.96
C SER A 553 -5.09 -43.22 34.50
N ARG A 554 -6.19 -43.15 33.74
CA ARG A 554 -7.51 -43.67 34.17
C ARG A 554 -7.95 -44.96 33.45
N VAL A 555 -7.14 -45.49 32.53
CA VAL A 555 -7.47 -46.71 31.76
C VAL A 555 -6.61 -47.93 32.16
N LEU A 556 -5.58 -47.78 33.01
CA LEU A 556 -4.70 -48.89 33.42
C LEU A 556 -4.42 -48.92 34.93
N GLY A 557 -5.45 -48.84 35.77
CA GLY A 557 -5.28 -48.76 37.22
C GLY A 557 -6.42 -49.32 38.05
N SER A 558 -6.90 -50.54 37.77
CA SER A 558 -7.59 -51.37 38.78
C SER A 558 -7.70 -52.84 38.33
N ASN A 559 -6.59 -53.56 38.34
CA ASN A 559 -6.62 -55.03 38.51
C ASN A 559 -5.87 -55.33 39.81
N THR A 560 -6.61 -55.39 40.92
CA THR A 560 -6.14 -56.02 42.16
C THR A 560 -6.15 -57.55 41.95
N PRO A 561 -5.05 -58.27 42.23
CA PRO A 561 -5.06 -59.72 42.22
C PRO A 561 -5.69 -60.25 43.52
N VAL A 562 -6.54 -61.27 43.39
CA VAL A 562 -7.02 -62.08 44.52
C VAL A 562 -5.97 -63.16 44.78
N GLU A 563 -5.38 -63.15 45.98
CA GLU A 563 -4.62 -64.29 46.52
C GLU A 563 -5.48 -65.06 47.52
N VAL A 564 -5.47 -66.39 47.32
CA VAL A 564 -5.98 -67.55 48.11
C VAL A 564 -7.49 -67.73 48.24
#